data_AF-A0A178IM36-F1
#
_entry.id   AF-A0A178IM36-F1
#
_cell.length_a   1.000
_cell.length_b   1.000
_cell.length_c   1.000
_cell.angle_alpha   90.00
_cell.angle_beta   90.00
_cell.angle_gamma   90.00
#
_symmetry.space_group_name_H-M   'P 1'
#
loop_
_entity.id
_entity.type
_entity.pdbx_description
1 polymer ?
#
loop_
_entity_poly.entity_id
_entity_poly.type
_entity_poly.pdbx_seq_one_letter_code
_entity_poly.pdbx_strand_id
1 'polypeptide(L)'
;MPDDIGPNIAFGKTHKSSDINMSGWDGGLTDGVWSSAKGSTYATGKSGKFPKAVTIDLEGKSTIAYIHTGVPKIGFTKTIEASISEDGENFTTVGKHDFKMGTENRHLYAFKPAAARYIRLTFLENHPKPGKGGYPAAHCFVSEVEVYGPKGSGPASDE
;
A
#
# COMPACT_ATOMS: atom_id res chain seq x y z
N MET A 1 -11.58 11.28 -5.82
CA MET A 1 -11.71 11.08 -4.36
C MET A 1 -13.08 11.61 -3.94
N PRO A 2 -13.71 11.10 -2.86
CA PRO A 2 -14.95 11.67 -2.33
C PRO A 2 -14.72 13.09 -1.80
N ASP A 3 -15.75 13.94 -1.86
CA ASP A 3 -15.66 15.37 -1.50
C ASP A 3 -15.59 15.62 0.02
N ASP A 4 -15.84 14.60 0.84
CA ASP A 4 -16.00 14.70 2.30
C ASP A 4 -15.01 13.81 3.08
N ILE A 5 -13.73 13.87 2.70
CA ILE A 5 -12.63 13.15 3.36
C ILE A 5 -11.74 14.06 4.19
N GLY A 6 -11.14 13.51 5.25
CA GLY A 6 -10.12 14.17 6.05
C GLY A 6 -8.74 14.26 5.36
N PRO A 7 -7.69 14.70 6.07
CA PRO A 7 -6.31 14.70 5.54
C PRO A 7 -5.76 13.27 5.35
N ASN A 8 -4.67 13.13 4.61
CA ASN A 8 -3.94 11.86 4.50
C ASN A 8 -3.26 11.54 5.83
N ILE A 9 -3.79 10.56 6.57
CA ILE A 9 -3.29 10.13 7.89
C ILE A 9 -1.98 9.35 7.75
N ALA A 10 -1.73 8.72 6.60
CA ALA A 10 -0.51 7.96 6.35
C ALA A 10 0.68 8.84 5.97
N PHE A 11 0.50 10.14 5.70
CA PHE A 11 1.57 11.00 5.22
C PHE A 11 2.77 11.02 6.18
N GLY A 12 3.95 10.66 5.66
CA GLY A 12 5.21 10.59 6.41
C GLY A 12 5.32 9.42 7.39
N LYS A 13 4.33 8.52 7.45
CA LYS A 13 4.31 7.39 8.37
C LYS A 13 5.24 6.27 7.93
N THR A 14 5.79 5.56 8.91
CA THR A 14 6.73 4.46 8.67
C THR A 14 6.03 3.18 8.20
N HIS A 15 6.80 2.31 7.55
CA HIS A 15 6.33 1.00 7.12
C HIS A 15 7.33 -0.12 7.41
N LYS A 16 6.83 -1.36 7.41
CA LYS A 16 7.63 -2.58 7.54
C LYS A 16 7.26 -3.57 6.44
N SER A 17 8.26 -3.97 5.67
CA SER A 17 8.13 -4.92 4.56
C SER A 17 8.42 -6.35 5.02
N SER A 18 7.61 -7.33 4.61
CA SER A 18 7.87 -8.76 4.87
C SER A 18 9.03 -9.32 4.03
N ASP A 19 9.31 -8.65 2.91
CA ASP A 19 10.44 -8.90 2.02
C ASP A 19 11.04 -7.53 1.69
N ILE A 20 12.09 -7.14 2.40
CA ILE A 20 12.70 -5.81 2.30
C ILE A 20 13.49 -5.67 1.00
N ASN A 21 13.36 -4.53 0.34
CA ASN A 21 14.17 -4.21 -0.84
C ASN A 21 15.47 -3.50 -0.44
N MET A 22 16.56 -4.26 -0.39
CA MET A 22 17.90 -3.79 -0.04
C MET A 22 18.55 -2.88 -1.11
N SER A 23 17.89 -2.65 -2.25
CA SER A 23 18.41 -1.85 -3.36
C SER A 23 17.91 -0.41 -3.35
N GLY A 24 17.37 0.09 -2.23
CA GLY A 24 16.91 1.47 -2.07
C GLY A 24 15.53 1.76 -2.66
N TRP A 25 14.65 0.75 -2.71
CA TRP A 25 13.23 0.90 -3.06
C TRP A 25 12.29 0.63 -1.86
N ASP A 26 12.83 0.50 -0.65
CA ASP A 26 12.05 0.32 0.58
C ASP A 26 11.68 1.69 1.21
N GLY A 27 11.20 2.63 0.39
CA GLY A 27 10.87 4.01 0.77
C GLY A 27 9.88 4.65 -0.21
N GLY A 28 9.40 5.84 0.10
CA GLY A 28 8.46 6.59 -0.76
C GLY A 28 7.07 5.96 -0.87
N LEU A 29 6.64 5.20 0.16
CA LEU A 29 5.31 4.58 0.18
C LEU A 29 4.22 5.56 0.67
N THR A 30 4.61 6.57 1.43
CA THR A 30 3.73 7.47 2.19
C THR A 30 4.21 8.92 2.08
N ASP A 31 4.95 9.25 1.03
CA ASP A 31 5.64 10.55 0.88
C ASP A 31 4.79 11.61 0.16
N GLY A 32 3.57 11.25 -0.25
CA GLY A 32 2.66 12.10 -1.02
C GLY A 32 3.03 12.22 -2.50
N VAL A 33 4.00 11.44 -3.00
CA VAL A 33 4.54 11.57 -4.36
C VAL A 33 4.15 10.38 -5.23
N TRP A 34 3.18 10.60 -6.10
CA TRP A 34 2.75 9.64 -7.11
C TRP A 34 3.72 9.56 -8.29
N SER A 35 4.84 8.84 -8.14
CA SER A 35 5.86 8.72 -9.20
C SER A 35 6.22 7.26 -9.54
N SER A 36 7.21 7.09 -10.42
CA SER A 36 7.90 5.82 -10.70
C SER A 36 9.39 5.88 -10.34
N ALA A 37 9.82 6.95 -9.66
CA ALA A 37 11.22 7.22 -9.39
C ALA A 37 11.67 6.48 -8.12
N LYS A 38 12.92 6.02 -8.14
CA LYS A 38 13.54 5.44 -6.95
C LYS A 38 13.59 6.50 -5.83
N GLY A 39 13.13 6.13 -4.64
CA GLY A 39 13.03 7.04 -3.49
C GLY A 39 11.62 7.61 -3.27
N SER A 40 10.78 7.65 -4.32
CA SER A 40 9.37 8.08 -4.29
C SER A 40 8.46 7.04 -4.94
N THR A 41 8.85 5.78 -4.78
CA THR A 41 8.13 4.59 -5.24
C THR A 41 8.66 3.44 -4.40
N TYR A 42 7.76 2.75 -3.73
CA TYR A 42 8.07 1.56 -2.97
C TYR A 42 8.17 0.33 -3.87
N ALA A 43 9.05 -0.61 -3.51
CA ALA A 43 9.00 -1.97 -4.00
C ALA A 43 9.37 -2.98 -2.92
N THR A 44 8.71 -4.13 -2.90
CA THR A 44 9.16 -5.29 -2.11
C THR A 44 10.54 -5.77 -2.56
N GLY A 45 11.15 -6.67 -1.79
CA GLY A 45 12.28 -7.49 -2.21
C GLY A 45 11.99 -8.39 -3.42
N LYS A 46 13.01 -9.14 -3.81
CA LYS A 46 13.04 -9.95 -5.04
C LYS A 46 12.51 -11.37 -4.87
N SER A 47 12.10 -11.76 -3.66
CA SER A 47 11.64 -13.12 -3.39
C SER A 47 10.43 -13.47 -4.25
N GLY A 48 10.47 -14.67 -4.86
CA GLY A 48 9.34 -15.25 -5.59
C GLY A 48 8.30 -15.93 -4.69
N LYS A 49 8.46 -15.85 -3.36
CA LYS A 49 7.50 -16.39 -2.39
C LYS A 49 6.39 -15.38 -2.16
N PHE A 50 5.17 -15.76 -2.48
CA PHE A 50 3.95 -15.00 -2.21
C PHE A 50 3.11 -15.72 -1.12
N PRO A 51 2.29 -14.98 -0.35
CA PRO A 51 2.12 -13.54 -0.41
C PRO A 51 3.32 -12.77 0.17
N LYS A 52 3.48 -11.52 -0.26
CA LYS A 52 4.35 -10.52 0.39
C LYS A 52 3.49 -9.42 0.98
N ALA A 53 3.99 -8.74 1.98
CA ALA A 53 3.25 -7.66 2.62
C ALA A 53 4.13 -6.45 2.91
N VAL A 54 3.50 -5.29 2.95
CA VAL A 54 4.03 -4.08 3.59
C VAL A 54 2.96 -3.54 4.53
N THR A 55 3.37 -3.23 5.75
CA THR A 55 2.48 -2.71 6.80
C THR A 55 2.92 -1.31 7.19
N ILE A 56 2.03 -0.33 7.07
CA ILE A 56 2.19 1.05 7.54
C ILE A 56 1.66 1.13 8.97
N ASP A 57 2.41 1.77 9.86
CA ASP A 57 1.95 2.14 11.21
C ASP A 57 1.52 3.62 11.19
N LEU A 58 0.24 3.89 11.43
CA LEU A 58 -0.30 5.26 11.52
C LEU A 58 0.15 5.98 12.80
N GLU A 59 0.85 5.28 13.69
CA GLU A 59 1.38 5.71 14.99
C GLU A 59 0.32 5.94 16.07
N GLY A 60 -0.97 5.93 15.69
CA GLY A 60 -2.11 6.01 16.59
C GLY A 60 -3.36 5.43 15.95
N LYS A 61 -4.35 5.07 16.78
CA LYS A 61 -5.64 4.60 16.26
C LYS A 61 -6.41 5.77 15.66
N SER A 62 -6.90 5.59 14.45
CA SER A 62 -7.71 6.56 13.73
C SER A 62 -8.93 5.89 13.11
N THR A 63 -10.06 6.59 13.03
CA THR A 63 -11.19 6.15 12.21
C THR A 63 -10.88 6.41 10.75
N ILE A 64 -10.83 5.36 9.94
CA ILE A 64 -10.54 5.43 8.50
C ILE A 64 -11.65 4.78 7.69
N ALA A 65 -11.81 5.22 6.45
CA ALA A 65 -12.81 4.68 5.52
C ALA A 65 -12.25 4.44 4.11
N TYR A 66 -11.03 4.92 3.85
CA TYR A 66 -10.43 4.88 2.52
C TYR A 66 -8.94 4.54 2.59
N ILE A 67 -8.52 3.65 1.70
CA ILE A 67 -7.10 3.43 1.36
C ILE A 67 -6.97 3.70 -0.14
N HIS A 68 -6.16 4.66 -0.51
CA HIS A 68 -5.87 5.00 -1.90
C HIS A 68 -4.45 4.58 -2.22
N THR A 69 -4.28 3.71 -3.20
CA THR A 69 -2.94 3.24 -3.60
C THR A 69 -2.86 3.11 -5.10
N GLY A 70 -1.65 3.01 -5.63
CA GLY A 70 -1.46 2.80 -7.05
C GLY A 70 -0.14 2.13 -7.36
N VAL A 71 -0.04 1.68 -8.60
CA VAL A 71 1.16 1.07 -9.14
C VAL A 71 1.74 1.98 -10.22
N PRO A 72 3.08 2.05 -10.34
CA PRO A 72 3.70 2.76 -11.43
C PRO A 72 3.53 1.98 -12.74
N LYS A 73 3.89 2.60 -13.87
CA LYS A 73 3.94 1.91 -15.18
C LYS A 73 4.98 0.79 -15.28
N ILE A 74 5.84 0.62 -14.26
CA ILE A 74 6.91 -0.37 -14.20
C ILE A 74 6.55 -1.54 -13.30
N GLY A 75 7.25 -2.66 -13.48
CA GLY A 75 7.08 -3.83 -12.65
C GLY A 75 5.88 -4.70 -13.05
N PHE A 76 5.53 -5.61 -12.14
CA PHE A 76 4.60 -6.71 -12.43
C PHE A 76 3.54 -6.86 -11.36
N THR A 77 3.34 -5.85 -10.50
CA THR A 77 2.30 -5.91 -9.47
C THR A 77 0.96 -6.23 -10.10
N LYS A 78 0.31 -7.30 -9.63
CA LYS A 78 -1.02 -7.70 -10.11
C LYS A 78 -2.05 -7.49 -9.02
N THR A 79 -2.12 -8.41 -8.07
CA THR A 79 -3.21 -8.40 -7.09
C THR A 79 -2.71 -7.84 -5.76
N ILE A 80 -3.31 -6.73 -5.35
CA ILE A 80 -3.13 -6.16 -4.00
C ILE A 80 -4.42 -6.34 -3.22
N GLU A 81 -4.29 -6.97 -2.06
CA GLU A 81 -5.30 -6.97 -1.00
C GLU A 81 -4.95 -5.90 0.04
N ALA A 82 -5.92 -5.05 0.37
CA ALA A 82 -5.80 -4.08 1.45
C ALA A 82 -6.49 -4.62 2.72
N SER A 83 -5.83 -4.47 3.86
CA SER A 83 -6.32 -4.90 5.16
C SER A 83 -5.97 -3.88 6.26
N ILE A 84 -6.79 -3.83 7.31
CA ILE A 84 -6.66 -2.91 8.44
C ILE A 84 -6.58 -3.68 9.75
N SER A 85 -5.90 -3.12 10.75
CA SER A 85 -5.78 -3.70 12.08
C SER A 85 -5.59 -2.60 13.14
N GLU A 86 -6.07 -2.84 14.35
CA GLU A 86 -5.81 -1.99 15.52
C GLU A 86 -4.55 -2.39 16.30
N ASP A 87 -4.15 -3.67 16.22
CA ASP A 87 -3.10 -4.28 17.06
C ASP A 87 -1.85 -4.70 16.28
N GLY A 88 -1.91 -4.74 14.95
CA GLY A 88 -0.81 -5.14 14.08
C GLY A 88 -0.65 -6.65 13.96
N GLU A 89 -1.57 -7.43 14.52
CA GLU A 89 -1.58 -8.90 14.51
C GLU A 89 -2.82 -9.43 13.78
N ASN A 90 -4.00 -8.95 14.18
CA ASN A 90 -5.29 -9.36 13.64
C ASN A 90 -5.74 -8.36 12.59
N PHE A 91 -5.71 -8.79 11.32
CA PHE A 91 -6.06 -7.94 10.19
C PHE A 91 -7.38 -8.34 9.57
N THR A 92 -8.20 -7.34 9.25
CA THR A 92 -9.44 -7.48 8.49
C THR A 92 -9.23 -6.99 7.06
N THR A 93 -9.50 -7.83 6.07
CA THR A 93 -9.45 -7.45 4.65
C THR A 93 -10.59 -6.47 4.33
N VAL A 94 -10.26 -5.34 3.71
CA VAL A 94 -11.24 -4.33 3.27
C VAL A 94 -11.46 -4.32 1.76
N GLY A 95 -10.59 -4.97 1.00
CA GLY A 95 -10.80 -5.16 -0.44
C GLY A 95 -9.61 -5.78 -1.16
N LYS A 96 -9.82 -6.13 -2.43
CA LYS A 96 -8.79 -6.64 -3.35
C LYS A 96 -8.92 -5.97 -4.71
N HIS A 97 -7.81 -5.73 -5.37
CA HIS A 97 -7.79 -5.14 -6.71
C HIS A 97 -6.68 -5.73 -7.57
N ASP A 98 -7.02 -5.99 -8.83
CA ASP A 98 -6.08 -6.40 -9.86
C ASP A 98 -5.66 -5.19 -10.68
N PHE A 99 -4.38 -4.83 -10.60
CA PHE A 99 -3.77 -3.81 -11.43
C PHE A 99 -3.38 -4.39 -12.79
N LYS A 100 -3.49 -3.57 -13.84
CA LYS A 100 -3.10 -3.97 -15.20
C LYS A 100 -1.59 -3.85 -15.38
N MET A 101 -0.97 -4.86 -16.00
CA MET A 101 0.45 -4.84 -16.31
C MET A 101 0.86 -3.63 -17.16
N GLY A 102 2.00 -3.01 -16.84
CA GLY A 102 2.61 -1.95 -17.64
C GLY A 102 1.80 -0.66 -17.72
N THR A 103 0.81 -0.48 -16.84
CA THR A 103 -0.08 0.68 -16.82
C THR A 103 0.02 1.34 -15.46
N GLU A 104 0.28 2.65 -15.42
CA GLU A 104 0.10 3.40 -14.18
C GLU A 104 -1.40 3.44 -13.85
N ASN A 105 -1.77 2.99 -12.66
CA ASN A 105 -3.16 2.96 -12.24
C ASN A 105 -3.26 3.11 -10.72
N ARG A 106 -4.36 3.73 -10.28
CA ARG A 106 -4.67 3.98 -8.88
C ARG A 106 -6.02 3.34 -8.55
N HIS A 107 -6.14 2.89 -7.31
CA HIS A 107 -7.34 2.25 -6.81
C HIS A 107 -7.67 2.79 -5.42
N LEU A 108 -8.96 3.08 -5.22
CA LEU A 108 -9.52 3.51 -3.95
C LEU A 108 -10.30 2.34 -3.34
N TYR A 109 -9.79 1.77 -2.27
CA TYR A 109 -10.54 0.86 -1.42
C TYR A 109 -11.43 1.71 -0.50
N ALA A 110 -12.74 1.68 -0.73
CA ALA A 110 -13.73 2.35 0.13
C ALA A 110 -14.48 1.31 0.96
N PHE A 111 -14.60 1.54 2.26
CA PHE A 111 -15.24 0.64 3.21
C PHE A 111 -15.98 1.42 4.30
N LYS A 112 -16.77 0.71 5.12
CA LYS A 112 -17.44 1.35 6.26
C LYS A 112 -16.38 1.91 7.23
N PRO A 113 -16.54 3.13 7.77
CA PRO A 113 -15.59 3.69 8.72
C PRO A 113 -15.27 2.72 9.86
N ALA A 114 -13.98 2.51 10.13
CA ALA A 114 -13.48 1.57 11.12
C ALA A 114 -12.23 2.13 11.81
N ALA A 115 -12.01 1.75 13.07
CA ALA A 115 -10.78 2.07 13.79
C ALA A 115 -9.63 1.22 13.23
N ALA A 116 -8.48 1.86 12.99
CA ALA A 116 -7.25 1.19 12.59
C ALA A 116 -6.03 1.97 13.05
N ARG A 117 -4.94 1.26 13.34
CA ARG A 117 -3.59 1.80 13.49
C ARG A 117 -2.67 1.29 12.38
N TYR A 118 -2.89 0.07 11.92
CA TYR A 118 -2.03 -0.59 10.94
C TYR A 118 -2.76 -0.81 9.63
N ILE A 119 -2.10 -0.48 8.54
CA ILE A 119 -2.60 -0.67 7.17
C ILE A 119 -1.66 -1.61 6.46
N ARG A 120 -2.17 -2.70 5.90
CA ARG A 120 -1.35 -3.69 5.21
C ARG A 120 -1.83 -3.90 3.80
N LEU A 121 -0.90 -3.70 2.87
CA LEU A 121 -1.02 -4.17 1.50
C LEU A 121 -0.38 -5.55 1.41
N THR A 122 -1.17 -6.54 1.01
CA THR A 122 -0.72 -7.90 0.74
C THR A 122 -0.70 -8.13 -0.77
N PHE A 123 0.49 -8.33 -1.31
CA PHE A 123 0.71 -8.71 -2.71
C PHE A 123 0.48 -10.22 -2.81
N LEU A 124 -0.59 -10.63 -3.49
CA LEU A 124 -0.96 -12.05 -3.61
C LEU A 124 -0.22 -12.73 -4.76
N GLU A 125 0.04 -11.99 -5.85
CA GLU A 125 0.74 -12.47 -7.02
C GLU A 125 1.25 -11.30 -7.88
N ASN A 126 2.09 -11.64 -8.85
CA ASN A 126 2.54 -10.74 -9.92
C ASN A 126 2.04 -11.24 -11.27
N HIS A 127 1.97 -10.34 -12.24
CA HIS A 127 1.77 -10.70 -13.63
C HIS A 127 2.88 -11.64 -14.11
N PRO A 128 2.53 -12.70 -14.86
CA PRO A 128 3.53 -13.54 -15.50
C PRO A 128 4.29 -12.71 -16.54
N LYS A 129 5.57 -13.04 -16.76
CA LYS A 129 6.33 -12.40 -17.83
C LYS A 129 5.77 -12.81 -19.21
N PRO A 130 5.59 -11.89 -20.16
CA PRO A 130 5.42 -12.24 -21.56
C PRO A 130 6.71 -12.83 -22.14
N GLY A 131 6.69 -14.09 -22.58
CA GLY A 131 7.82 -14.76 -23.28
C GLY A 131 8.83 -15.45 -22.37
N LYS A 132 9.36 -16.60 -22.84
CA LYS A 132 10.27 -17.48 -22.09
C LYS A 132 11.52 -16.74 -21.59
N GLY A 133 11.72 -16.79 -20.27
CA GLY A 133 12.86 -16.20 -19.56
C GLY A 133 12.40 -15.10 -18.64
N GLY A 134 11.82 -15.45 -17.48
CA GLY A 134 11.33 -14.57 -16.42
C GLY A 134 12.29 -13.46 -15.98
N TYR A 135 11.83 -12.52 -15.15
CA TYR A 135 12.75 -11.62 -14.43
C TYR A 135 13.32 -12.38 -13.23
N PRO A 136 14.61 -12.22 -12.91
CA PRO A 136 15.21 -12.86 -11.74
C PRO A 136 14.65 -12.34 -10.40
N ALA A 137 13.83 -11.28 -10.41
CA ALA A 137 13.34 -10.61 -9.21
C ALA A 137 11.84 -10.32 -9.26
N ALA A 138 11.07 -10.93 -8.36
CA ALA A 138 9.61 -10.83 -8.32
C ALA A 138 9.10 -9.58 -7.57
N HIS A 139 9.72 -8.41 -7.77
CA HIS A 139 9.34 -7.16 -7.08
C HIS A 139 7.86 -6.80 -7.28
N CYS A 140 7.22 -6.27 -6.24
CA CYS A 140 5.91 -5.63 -6.32
C CYS A 140 6.09 -4.15 -6.00
N PHE A 141 5.75 -3.29 -6.95
CA PHE A 141 5.87 -1.84 -6.84
C PHE A 141 4.55 -1.20 -6.42
N VAL A 142 4.65 -0.13 -5.63
CA VAL A 142 3.55 0.76 -5.24
C VAL A 142 4.06 2.18 -5.34
N SER A 143 3.32 3.05 -6.04
CA SER A 143 3.69 4.45 -6.20
C SER A 143 3.45 5.25 -4.93
N GLU A 144 2.35 4.97 -4.21
CA GLU A 144 1.97 5.67 -2.98
C GLU A 144 0.86 4.88 -2.26
N VAL A 145 0.72 5.10 -0.96
CA VAL A 145 -0.42 4.73 -0.12
C VAL A 145 -0.84 5.93 0.71
N GLU A 146 -2.07 6.38 0.46
CA GLU A 146 -2.73 7.41 1.25
C GLU A 146 -3.91 6.80 1.99
N VAL A 147 -4.16 7.27 3.21
CA VAL A 147 -5.19 6.73 4.10
C VAL A 147 -6.04 7.87 4.62
N TYR A 148 -7.35 7.74 4.51
CA TYR A 148 -8.28 8.82 4.85
C TYR A 148 -9.43 8.31 5.72
N GLY A 149 -9.82 9.14 6.67
CA GLY A 149 -11.10 9.03 7.38
C GLY A 149 -12.17 9.96 6.80
N PRO A 150 -13.42 9.85 7.29
CA PRO A 150 -14.44 10.87 7.06
C PRO A 150 -13.96 12.27 7.42
N LYS A 151 -14.50 13.31 6.80
CA LYS A 151 -14.18 14.70 7.19
C LYS A 151 -14.39 14.90 8.70
N GLY A 152 -13.42 15.55 9.35
CA GLY A 152 -13.43 15.79 10.80
C GLY A 152 -12.89 14.65 11.66
N SER A 153 -12.60 13.48 11.08
CA SER A 153 -11.82 12.45 11.77
C SER A 153 -10.32 12.73 11.59
N GLY A 154 -9.68 13.17 12.67
CA GLY A 154 -8.23 13.23 12.80
C GLY A 154 -7.72 12.07 13.66
N PRO A 155 -6.39 11.85 13.74
CA PRO A 155 -5.84 10.96 14.75
C PRO A 155 -6.32 11.43 16.13
N ALA A 156 -6.79 10.49 16.96
CA ALA A 156 -7.10 10.81 18.34
C ALA A 156 -5.83 11.40 18.97
N SER A 157 -5.93 12.57 19.58
CA SER A 157 -4.86 13.07 20.44
C SER A 157 -4.72 12.07 21.58
N ASP A 158 -3.56 11.42 21.69
CA ASP A 158 -3.26 10.62 22.86
C ASP A 158 -3.32 11.53 24.10
N GLU A 159 -4.19 11.18 25.05
CA GLU A 159 -4.25 11.73 26.41
C GLU A 159 -3.16 11.09 27.29
#